data_AF-A0A4S8LII9-F1
#
_entry.id   AF-A0A4S8LII9-F1
#
_cell.length_a   1.000
_cell.length_b   1.000
_cell.length_c   1.000
_cell.angle_alpha   90.00
_cell.angle_beta   90.00
_cell.angle_gamma   90.00
#
_symmetry.space_group_name_H-M   'P 1'
#
loop_
_entity.id
_entity.type
_entity.pdbx_description
1 polymer ?
#
loop_
_entity_poly.entity_id
_entity_poly.type
_entity_poly.pdbx_seq_one_letter_code
_entity_poly.pdbx_strand_id
1 'polypeptide(L)'
;MNSAGHPCRPAADHSSRKKLVKERIAGKDAALTPESDFNILHNVLPTIGIWHMQATSQNTIAENHYGPIATNDPSSLSRSASCANFKRPANFKDCGNYYPLHRSMSTFWNAQILDCWRLEFGFTTHEEMLKYFETMENLPEFDYFMDKATRITSRWVSLESISQALCPGNVESIPMEIQFPVGDPFPLYHNLSQEQNTETLKDFFQEHENFTGDRVLANSILFKWEYSLWLELAYAVPEGDIGRVWEIMKILIFIFAGGGNTNYRDLLLEMYCLFCYESSKDLKDAIWNNWLVNVTGELGKWIPDDLLQEHYNRWLEELLKKSNGSFDDSFLRKVLSPNVEFFLRLKEEFETSVGLHHRSKSHTSPHLRAEYQQLLTMYQEEKLHIFRKGRSMGHSATDLFDKGVLQLRTGALKNFLDKQTDYVETLKDMDQLRKPASLPSSSSNSSVSTHEFSLPMSPPLSSHFESNSNSDSNFDFDFDKNSDSDSDSINHAMDGLNGHHDDEETDLLMLKQSSTRLLPGLELMPTIDPNSGRLLSEWTSEEELEMLYNEEMGKEDSDGEVEKGLSDVEEYWETSDNEKG
;
A
#
# COMPACT_ATOMS: atom_id res chain seq x y z
N MET A 1 37.27 -27.78 36.13
CA MET A 1 36.49 -28.44 37.21
C MET A 1 35.27 -27.58 37.45
N ASN A 2 34.07 -28.18 37.32
CA ASN A 2 32.70 -27.66 37.54
C ASN A 2 32.25 -26.57 36.54
N SER A 3 31.58 -26.86 35.41
CA SER A 3 30.30 -27.59 35.18
C SER A 3 29.11 -27.00 35.94
N ALA A 4 28.43 -26.04 35.32
CA ALA A 4 27.02 -25.76 35.55
C ALA A 4 26.35 -25.51 34.18
N GLY A 5 25.61 -26.51 33.70
CA GLY A 5 24.89 -26.46 32.44
C GLY A 5 23.65 -25.58 32.53
N HIS A 6 23.42 -24.79 31.49
CA HIS A 6 22.11 -24.20 31.24
C HIS A 6 21.11 -25.31 30.88
N PRO A 7 19.88 -25.33 31.45
CA PRO A 7 18.86 -26.26 31.02
C PRO A 7 18.32 -25.81 29.65
N CYS A 8 18.51 -26.66 28.63
CA CYS A 8 17.73 -26.61 27.40
C CYS A 8 16.24 -26.65 27.76
N ARG A 9 15.46 -25.66 27.28
CA ARG A 9 14.00 -25.77 27.26
C ARG A 9 13.63 -26.94 26.35
N PRO A 10 12.82 -27.92 26.79
CA PRO A 10 12.36 -28.99 25.92
C PRO A 10 11.40 -28.40 24.87
N ALA A 11 11.56 -28.83 23.62
CA ALA A 11 10.59 -28.62 22.57
C ALA A 11 9.22 -29.11 23.07
N ALA A 12 8.22 -28.23 23.08
CA ALA A 12 6.88 -28.57 23.51
C ALA A 12 6.30 -29.61 22.55
N ASP A 13 6.22 -30.85 23.02
CA ASP A 13 5.62 -31.99 22.34
C ASP A 13 4.19 -31.67 21.88
N HIS A 14 3.89 -32.03 20.63
CA HIS A 14 2.60 -31.89 19.95
C HIS A 14 1.43 -32.48 20.77
N SER A 15 1.73 -33.44 21.66
CA SER A 15 0.81 -34.00 22.66
C SER A 15 0.31 -32.99 23.72
N SER A 16 1.15 -32.02 24.11
CA SER A 16 0.82 -31.04 25.15
C SER A 16 -0.10 -29.91 24.66
N ARG A 17 0.02 -29.51 23.38
CA ARG A 17 -0.95 -28.60 22.71
C ARG A 17 -2.32 -29.26 22.56
N LYS A 18 -2.37 -30.54 22.21
CA LYS A 18 -3.64 -31.30 22.13
C LYS A 18 -4.35 -31.43 23.49
N LYS A 19 -3.60 -31.45 24.59
CA LYS A 19 -4.14 -31.52 25.96
C LYS A 19 -4.73 -30.19 26.44
N LEU A 20 -4.06 -29.07 26.16
CA LEU A 20 -4.57 -27.71 26.44
C LEU A 20 -5.84 -27.36 25.64
N VAL A 21 -5.95 -27.86 24.40
CA VAL A 21 -7.17 -27.70 23.59
C VAL A 21 -8.31 -28.59 24.13
N LYS A 22 -8.02 -29.83 24.53
CA LYS A 22 -9.03 -30.71 25.15
C LYS A 22 -9.59 -30.19 26.48
N GLU A 23 -8.76 -29.56 27.32
CA GLU A 23 -9.21 -28.98 28.59
C GLU A 23 -10.04 -27.70 28.42
N ARG A 24 -9.85 -26.94 27.32
CA ARG A 24 -10.75 -25.83 26.95
C ARG A 24 -12.13 -26.30 26.45
N ILE A 25 -12.19 -27.47 25.82
CA ILE A 25 -13.42 -28.00 25.21
C ILE A 25 -14.36 -28.65 26.26
N ALA A 26 -13.81 -29.16 27.37
CA ALA A 26 -14.60 -29.87 28.39
C ALA A 26 -15.42 -28.95 29.33
N GLY A 27 -15.32 -27.62 29.18
CA GLY A 27 -16.00 -26.67 30.07
C GLY A 27 -16.61 -25.51 29.30
N LYS A 28 -17.70 -25.76 28.55
CA LYS A 28 -18.77 -24.78 28.23
C LYS A 28 -19.82 -25.41 27.29
N ASP A 29 -20.74 -26.17 27.88
CA ASP A 29 -22.12 -26.26 27.37
C ASP A 29 -22.92 -25.03 27.89
N ALA A 30 -22.35 -23.84 27.74
CA ALA A 30 -23.09 -22.60 27.95
C ALA A 30 -23.64 -22.20 26.58
N ALA A 31 -24.96 -22.05 26.47
CA ALA A 31 -25.59 -21.51 25.27
C ALA A 31 -24.80 -20.29 24.77
N LEU A 32 -24.35 -20.33 23.51
CA LEU A 32 -23.61 -19.26 22.86
C LEU A 32 -24.50 -18.01 22.85
N THR A 33 -24.34 -17.16 23.85
CA THR A 33 -24.92 -15.81 23.86
C THR A 33 -23.92 -14.87 23.19
N PRO A 34 -24.37 -13.75 22.58
CA PRO A 34 -23.47 -12.76 21.99
C PRO A 34 -22.37 -12.26 22.96
N GLU A 35 -22.70 -12.19 24.25
CA GLU A 35 -21.77 -11.83 25.32
C GLU A 35 -20.71 -12.91 25.57
N SER A 36 -21.05 -14.19 25.37
CA SER A 36 -20.08 -15.29 25.43
C SER A 36 -19.14 -15.29 24.22
N ASP A 37 -19.63 -14.92 23.04
CA ASP A 37 -18.85 -14.85 21.80
C ASP A 37 -17.83 -13.71 21.84
N PHE A 38 -18.24 -12.54 22.33
CA PHE A 38 -17.33 -11.40 22.54
C PHE A 38 -16.19 -11.75 23.51
N ASN A 39 -16.52 -12.39 24.64
CA ASN A 39 -15.54 -12.75 25.66
C ASN A 39 -14.55 -13.83 25.21
N ILE A 40 -14.92 -14.69 24.25
CA ILE A 40 -14.03 -15.71 23.70
C ILE A 40 -13.46 -15.32 22.33
N LEU A 41 -13.79 -14.12 21.83
CA LEU A 41 -13.39 -13.62 20.51
C LEU A 41 -13.76 -14.61 19.39
N HIS A 42 -14.97 -15.18 19.46
CA HIS A 42 -15.36 -16.29 18.57
C HIS A 42 -15.37 -15.90 17.09
N ASN A 43 -15.86 -14.68 16.80
CA ASN A 43 -16.08 -14.15 15.45
C ASN A 43 -15.12 -13.00 15.17
N VAL A 44 -13.83 -13.18 15.44
CA VAL A 44 -12.80 -12.18 15.11
C VAL A 44 -12.26 -12.44 13.71
N LEU A 45 -12.34 -11.41 12.87
CA LEU A 45 -11.72 -11.37 11.55
C LEU A 45 -10.55 -10.39 11.59
N PRO A 46 -9.30 -10.86 11.46
CA PRO A 46 -8.17 -9.94 11.35
C PRO A 46 -8.20 -9.23 9.99
N THR A 47 -8.00 -7.92 10.02
CA THR A 47 -7.84 -7.09 8.81
C THR A 47 -6.51 -6.35 8.87
N ILE A 48 -5.94 -6.03 7.71
CA ILE A 48 -4.72 -5.23 7.64
C ILE A 48 -4.99 -3.80 8.12
N GLY A 49 -4.06 -3.24 8.91
CA GLY A 49 -4.08 -1.84 9.30
C GLY A 49 -3.52 -0.94 8.20
N ILE A 50 -4.31 0.01 7.71
CA ILE A 50 -3.97 0.86 6.56
C ILE A 50 -2.78 1.77 6.90
N TRP A 51 -2.71 2.34 8.10
CA TRP A 51 -1.60 3.21 8.46
C TRP A 51 -0.28 2.45 8.54
N HIS A 52 -0.26 1.29 9.20
CA HIS A 52 0.94 0.45 9.29
C HIS A 52 1.44 -0.03 7.92
N MET A 53 0.50 -0.41 7.05
CA MET A 53 0.78 -0.75 5.66
C MET A 53 1.36 0.45 4.90
N GLN A 54 0.75 1.64 5.01
CA GLN A 54 1.21 2.86 4.37
C GLN A 54 2.60 3.29 4.87
N ALA A 55 2.87 3.17 6.17
CA ALA A 55 4.18 3.43 6.76
C ALA A 55 5.24 2.45 6.26
N THR A 56 4.89 1.15 6.17
CA THR A 56 5.82 0.13 5.65
C THR A 56 6.12 0.34 4.16
N SER A 57 5.11 0.73 3.37
CA SER A 57 5.30 1.11 1.96
C SER A 57 6.28 2.28 1.83
N GLN A 58 6.10 3.36 2.59
CA GLN A 58 7.03 4.50 2.60
C GLN A 58 8.46 4.07 2.96
N ASN A 59 8.61 3.26 4.01
CA ASN A 59 9.91 2.78 4.45
C ASN A 59 10.61 1.93 3.38
N THR A 60 9.84 1.09 2.68
CA THR A 60 10.34 0.24 1.59
C THR A 60 10.83 1.09 0.42
N ILE A 61 10.05 2.09 0.01
CA ILE A 61 10.43 3.04 -1.05
C ILE A 61 11.65 3.85 -0.61
N ALA A 62 11.69 4.33 0.63
CA ALA A 62 12.82 5.08 1.15
C ALA A 62 14.12 4.25 1.15
N GLU A 63 14.08 3.01 1.66
CA GLU A 63 15.23 2.10 1.67
C GLU A 63 15.77 1.85 0.25
N ASN A 64 14.88 1.71 -0.74
CA ASN A 64 15.23 1.48 -2.14
C ASN A 64 15.88 2.70 -2.81
N HIS A 65 15.35 3.91 -2.59
CA HIS A 65 15.71 5.12 -3.37
C HIS A 65 16.71 6.06 -2.69
N TYR A 66 16.91 5.95 -1.37
CA TYR A 66 17.91 6.79 -0.70
C TYR A 66 19.34 6.46 -1.14
N GLY A 67 19.62 5.25 -1.63
CA GLY A 67 20.91 4.88 -2.20
C GLY A 67 22.10 5.08 -1.25
N PRO A 68 23.33 5.27 -1.77
CA PRO A 68 24.53 5.48 -0.96
C PRO A 68 24.43 6.73 -0.07
N ILE A 69 25.08 6.72 1.10
CA ILE A 69 25.03 7.83 2.07
C ILE A 69 25.64 9.12 1.49
N ALA A 70 26.80 9.00 0.84
CA ALA A 70 27.48 10.10 0.18
C ALA A 70 27.54 9.80 -1.31
N THR A 71 26.80 10.55 -2.12
CA THR A 71 26.74 10.37 -3.56
C THR A 71 26.51 11.70 -4.28
N ASN A 72 27.05 11.79 -5.49
CA ASN A 72 26.77 12.88 -6.43
C ASN A 72 25.66 12.52 -7.42
N ASP A 73 25.12 11.29 -7.35
CA ASP A 73 24.03 10.85 -8.21
C ASP A 73 22.74 11.63 -7.90
N PRO A 74 22.23 12.48 -8.82
CA PRO A 74 21.05 13.30 -8.58
C PRO A 74 19.74 12.49 -8.46
N SER A 75 19.73 11.23 -8.88
CA SER A 75 18.56 10.35 -8.74
C SER A 75 18.43 9.74 -7.34
N SER A 76 19.50 9.72 -6.56
CA SER A 76 19.49 9.22 -5.18
C SER A 76 18.87 10.23 -4.23
N LEU A 77 17.97 9.78 -3.34
CA LEU A 77 17.36 10.67 -2.35
C LEU A 77 18.37 11.16 -1.29
N SER A 78 19.51 10.49 -1.10
CA SER A 78 20.64 11.06 -0.33
C SER A 78 21.13 12.37 -0.90
N ARG A 79 21.30 12.44 -2.22
CA ARG A 79 21.77 13.65 -2.89
C ARG A 79 20.77 14.77 -2.75
N SER A 80 19.48 14.45 -2.90
CA SER A 80 18.37 15.40 -2.66
C SER A 80 18.33 15.88 -1.22
N ALA A 81 18.47 14.96 -0.25
CA ALA A 81 18.48 15.29 1.17
C ALA A 81 19.68 16.17 1.55
N SER A 82 20.88 15.85 1.06
CA SER A 82 22.07 16.66 1.28
C SER A 82 21.96 18.04 0.65
N CYS A 83 21.39 18.14 -0.56
CA CYS A 83 21.19 19.39 -1.26
C CYS A 83 20.22 20.32 -0.53
N ALA A 84 19.07 19.81 -0.09
CA ALA A 84 18.01 20.56 0.56
C ALA A 84 18.07 20.55 2.10
N ASN A 85 19.19 20.10 2.68
CA ASN A 85 19.41 20.03 4.14
C ASN A 85 18.34 19.22 4.92
N PHE A 86 17.81 18.16 4.32
CA PHE A 86 17.00 17.16 5.03
C PHE A 86 17.89 16.11 5.68
N LYS A 87 17.50 15.65 6.87
CA LYS A 87 18.20 14.56 7.57
C LYS A 87 17.85 13.22 6.90
N ARG A 88 18.87 12.46 6.50
CA ARG A 88 18.71 11.04 6.14
C ARG A 88 18.41 10.21 7.40
N PRO A 89 17.37 9.35 7.40
CA PRO A 89 17.16 8.41 8.49
C PRO A 89 18.34 7.46 8.68
N ALA A 90 18.69 7.17 9.93
CA ALA A 90 19.72 6.18 10.24
C ALA A 90 19.21 4.73 10.05
N ASN A 91 17.91 4.53 10.26
CA ASN A 91 17.22 3.27 10.08
C ASN A 91 15.90 3.54 9.36
N PHE A 92 15.73 2.97 8.16
CA PHE A 92 14.49 3.13 7.39
C PHE A 92 13.33 2.30 7.94
N LYS A 93 13.58 1.33 8.82
CA LYS A 93 12.52 0.51 9.44
C LYS A 93 11.89 1.17 10.67
N ASP A 94 12.46 2.25 11.17
CA ASP A 94 11.96 2.97 12.34
C ASP A 94 10.73 3.82 11.98
N CYS A 95 9.57 3.43 12.53
CA CYS A 95 8.28 4.10 12.33
C CYS A 95 8.25 5.54 12.87
N GLY A 96 9.15 5.91 13.78
CA GLY A 96 9.32 7.28 14.24
C GLY A 96 9.73 8.27 13.13
N ASN A 97 10.23 7.76 12.00
CA ASN A 97 10.60 8.56 10.84
C ASN A 97 9.43 8.83 9.88
N TYR A 98 8.21 8.35 10.14
CA TYR A 98 7.06 8.49 9.22
C TYR A 98 6.83 9.94 8.75
N TYR A 99 6.62 10.88 9.67
CA TYR A 99 6.37 12.29 9.30
C TYR A 99 7.61 12.99 8.69
N PRO A 100 8.83 12.83 9.24
CA PRO A 100 10.03 13.35 8.59
C PRO A 100 10.26 12.82 7.17
N LEU A 101 10.07 11.51 6.94
CA LEU A 101 10.21 10.87 5.63
C LEU A 101 9.15 11.36 4.65
N HIS A 102 7.88 11.41 5.09
CA HIS A 102 6.82 11.97 4.26
C HIS A 102 7.17 13.39 3.80
N ARG A 103 7.63 14.25 4.72
CA ARG A 103 8.01 15.62 4.42
C ARG A 103 9.14 15.69 3.39
N SER A 104 10.22 14.94 3.58
CA SER A 104 11.37 14.98 2.67
C SER A 104 11.02 14.40 1.30
N MET A 105 10.46 13.19 1.25
CA MET A 105 10.15 12.50 0.00
C MET A 105 9.09 13.22 -0.83
N SER A 106 8.06 13.80 -0.20
CA SER A 106 7.09 14.65 -0.91
C SER A 106 7.74 15.90 -1.50
N THR A 107 8.70 16.50 -0.78
CA THR A 107 9.44 17.66 -1.30
C THR A 107 10.27 17.27 -2.52
N PHE A 108 10.97 16.12 -2.47
CA PHE A 108 11.77 15.62 -3.58
C PHE A 108 10.90 15.28 -4.79
N TRP A 109 9.79 14.56 -4.58
CA TRP A 109 8.85 14.21 -5.63
C TRP A 109 8.25 15.45 -6.29
N ASN A 110 7.75 16.41 -5.50
CA ASN A 110 7.19 17.66 -6.02
C ASN A 110 8.22 18.46 -6.82
N ALA A 111 9.46 18.56 -6.34
CA ALA A 111 10.53 19.25 -7.06
C ALA A 111 10.87 18.57 -8.40
N GLN A 112 10.91 17.23 -8.44
CA GLN A 112 11.14 16.51 -9.69
C GLN A 112 9.98 16.69 -10.69
N ILE A 113 8.73 16.64 -10.22
CA ILE A 113 7.56 16.86 -11.07
C ILE A 113 7.53 18.30 -11.61
N LEU A 114 7.89 19.29 -10.80
CA LEU A 114 8.03 20.68 -11.26
C LEU A 114 9.11 20.84 -12.34
N ASP A 115 10.23 20.12 -12.24
CA ASP A 115 11.25 20.12 -13.30
C ASP A 115 10.76 19.42 -14.59
N CYS A 116 9.93 18.38 -14.46
CA CYS A 116 9.26 17.76 -15.61
C CYS A 116 8.28 18.73 -16.30
N TRP A 117 7.50 19.50 -15.52
CA TRP A 117 6.65 20.57 -16.05
C TRP A 117 7.44 21.65 -16.79
N ARG A 118 8.58 22.07 -16.23
CA ARG A 118 9.49 23.02 -16.89
C ARG A 118 9.89 22.53 -18.29
N LEU A 119 10.26 21.25 -18.40
CA LEU A 119 10.64 20.63 -19.66
C LEU A 119 9.46 20.47 -20.63
N GLU A 120 8.30 20.05 -20.13
CA GLU A 120 7.09 19.89 -20.96
C GLU A 120 6.58 21.21 -21.55
N PHE A 121 6.78 22.33 -20.85
CA PHE A 121 6.52 23.67 -21.38
C PHE A 121 7.68 24.26 -22.21
N GLY A 122 8.82 23.57 -22.31
CA GLY A 122 9.96 24.00 -23.11
C GLY A 122 10.79 25.15 -22.49
N PHE A 123 10.72 25.35 -21.18
CA PHE A 123 11.52 26.38 -20.50
C PHE A 123 12.94 25.90 -20.21
N THR A 124 13.91 26.81 -20.33
CA THR A 124 15.32 26.49 -20.02
C THR A 124 15.53 26.50 -18.51
N THR A 125 14.92 27.46 -17.81
CA THR A 125 15.07 27.65 -16.36
C THR A 125 13.74 27.69 -15.61
N HIS A 126 13.78 27.39 -14.31
CA HIS A 126 12.62 27.52 -13.44
C HIS A 126 12.18 28.98 -13.26
N GLU A 127 13.13 29.93 -13.30
CA GLU A 127 12.83 31.37 -13.23
C GLU A 127 12.03 31.84 -14.44
N GLU A 128 12.36 31.34 -15.64
CA GLU A 128 11.57 31.60 -16.85
C GLU A 128 10.14 31.09 -16.73
N MET A 129 9.97 29.84 -16.26
CA MET A 129 8.66 29.24 -16.05
C MET A 129 7.83 30.05 -15.05
N LEU A 130 8.41 30.44 -13.91
CA LEU A 130 7.70 31.24 -12.90
C LEU A 130 7.29 32.60 -13.46
N LYS A 131 8.22 33.31 -14.12
CA LYS A 131 7.93 34.61 -14.73
C LYS A 131 6.83 34.52 -15.79
N TYR A 132 6.81 33.44 -16.57
CA TYR A 132 5.76 33.21 -17.57
C TYR A 132 4.38 33.11 -16.92
N PHE A 133 4.21 32.29 -15.88
CA PHE A 133 2.92 32.14 -15.20
C PHE A 133 2.54 33.36 -14.34
N GLU A 134 3.50 34.09 -13.78
CA GLU A 134 3.25 35.34 -13.05
C GLU A 134 2.72 36.47 -13.96
N THR A 135 3.14 36.49 -15.23
CA THR A 135 2.78 37.54 -16.19
C THR A 135 1.63 37.15 -17.12
N MET A 136 1.10 35.94 -16.96
CA MET A 136 0.01 35.42 -17.78
C MET A 136 -1.33 36.03 -17.37
N GLU A 137 -1.97 36.77 -18.28
CA GLU A 137 -3.28 37.39 -18.03
C GLU A 137 -4.44 36.40 -18.12
N ASN A 138 -4.34 35.38 -19.00
CA ASN A 138 -5.37 34.36 -19.20
C ASN A 138 -4.77 32.96 -18.99
N LEU A 139 -5.06 32.36 -17.84
CA LEU A 139 -4.70 30.97 -17.55
C LEU A 139 -5.48 30.01 -18.47
N PRO A 140 -4.81 29.02 -19.07
CA PRO A 140 -5.50 27.94 -19.79
C PRO A 140 -6.51 27.20 -18.92
N GLU A 141 -7.46 26.55 -19.55
CA GLU A 141 -8.43 25.70 -18.87
C GLU A 141 -7.77 24.44 -18.31
N PHE A 142 -8.47 23.77 -17.38
CA PHE A 142 -7.98 22.57 -16.71
C PHE A 142 -7.55 21.48 -17.70
N ASP A 143 -8.32 21.25 -18.76
CA ASP A 143 -8.04 20.20 -19.76
C ASP A 143 -6.69 20.40 -20.45
N TYR A 144 -6.25 21.64 -20.64
CA TYR A 144 -4.92 21.94 -21.18
C TYR A 144 -3.81 21.44 -20.26
N PHE A 145 -3.96 21.66 -18.95
CA PHE A 145 -3.01 21.15 -17.96
C PHE A 145 -3.12 19.64 -17.80
N MET A 146 -4.32 19.08 -17.88
CA MET A 146 -4.52 17.63 -17.79
C MET A 146 -3.81 16.90 -18.93
N ASP A 147 -3.96 17.36 -20.17
CA ASP A 147 -3.27 16.80 -21.34
C ASP A 147 -1.72 16.85 -21.20
N LYS A 148 -1.18 17.95 -20.63
CA LYS A 148 0.24 18.08 -20.28
C LYS A 148 0.64 17.11 -19.17
N ALA A 149 -0.18 16.97 -18.12
CA ALA A 149 0.05 16.04 -17.03
C ALA A 149 0.07 14.59 -17.52
N THR A 150 -0.85 14.19 -18.42
CA THR A 150 -0.85 12.87 -19.04
C THR A 150 0.47 12.58 -19.75
N ARG A 151 0.98 13.52 -20.55
CA ARG A 151 2.30 13.37 -21.19
C ARG A 151 3.43 13.26 -20.18
N ILE A 152 3.42 14.07 -19.12
CA ILE A 152 4.43 14.00 -18.05
C ILE A 152 4.40 12.62 -17.39
N THR A 153 3.22 12.08 -17.09
CA THR A 153 3.06 10.76 -16.48
C THR A 153 3.57 9.67 -17.42
N SER A 154 3.15 9.66 -18.68
CA SER A 154 3.61 8.67 -19.66
C SER A 154 5.13 8.72 -19.87
N ARG A 155 5.71 9.92 -19.89
CA ARG A 155 7.13 10.12 -20.17
C ARG A 155 8.02 9.89 -18.96
N TRP A 156 7.66 10.34 -17.76
CA TRP A 156 8.57 10.36 -16.59
C TRP A 156 8.03 9.67 -15.33
N VAL A 157 6.84 9.06 -15.38
CA VAL A 157 6.18 8.44 -14.20
C VAL A 157 5.47 7.14 -14.61
N SER A 158 6.04 6.36 -15.54
CA SER A 158 5.46 5.09 -16.01
C SER A 158 6.49 3.96 -15.99
N LEU A 159 6.04 2.72 -15.79
CA LEU A 159 6.92 1.53 -15.83
C LEU A 159 7.57 1.37 -17.21
N GLU A 160 6.83 1.67 -18.27
CA GLU A 160 7.33 1.64 -19.65
C GLU A 160 8.50 2.62 -19.84
N SER A 161 8.39 3.82 -19.27
CA SER A 161 9.45 4.83 -19.38
C SER A 161 10.73 4.45 -18.62
N ILE A 162 10.64 3.64 -17.56
CA ILE A 162 11.82 3.06 -16.89
C ILE A 162 12.58 2.15 -17.86
N SER A 163 11.87 1.22 -18.49
CA SER A 163 12.44 0.30 -19.47
C SER A 163 13.05 1.05 -20.66
N GLN A 164 12.38 2.10 -21.15
CA GLN A 164 12.89 2.95 -22.22
C GLN A 164 14.17 3.70 -21.84
N ALA A 165 14.27 4.18 -20.59
CA ALA A 165 15.47 4.84 -20.10
C ALA A 165 16.65 3.85 -19.96
N LEU A 166 16.42 2.62 -19.50
CA LEU A 166 17.48 1.61 -19.34
C LEU A 166 17.91 0.98 -20.67
N CYS A 167 16.94 0.72 -21.54
CA CYS A 167 17.12 0.04 -22.81
C CYS A 167 16.48 0.90 -23.91
N PRO A 168 17.15 1.98 -24.37
CA PRO A 168 16.67 2.79 -25.47
C PRO A 168 16.72 1.94 -26.75
N GLY A 169 15.61 1.25 -27.03
CA GLY A 169 15.42 0.44 -28.22
C GLY A 169 15.22 1.30 -29.46
N ASN A 170 14.33 0.90 -30.36
CA ASN A 170 13.99 1.75 -31.51
C ASN A 170 13.15 2.95 -31.06
N VAL A 171 13.80 4.08 -30.79
CA VAL A 171 13.14 5.34 -30.40
C VAL A 171 12.08 5.78 -31.43
N GLU A 172 12.23 5.38 -32.70
CA GLU A 172 11.28 5.72 -33.78
C GLU A 172 9.89 5.08 -33.60
N SER A 173 9.76 4.01 -32.81
CA SER A 173 8.45 3.40 -32.54
C SER A 173 7.68 4.08 -31.40
N ILE A 174 8.31 5.01 -30.68
CA ILE A 174 7.71 5.71 -29.55
C ILE A 174 7.14 7.05 -30.05
N PRO A 175 5.87 7.41 -29.75
CA PRO A 175 5.32 8.71 -30.09
C PRO A 175 6.18 9.87 -29.58
N MET A 176 6.38 10.90 -30.41
CA MET A 176 7.28 12.02 -30.10
C MET A 176 6.87 12.75 -28.81
N GLU A 177 5.57 12.76 -28.50
CA GLU A 177 5.01 13.37 -27.30
C GLU A 177 5.41 12.68 -26.00
N ILE A 178 5.91 11.44 -26.04
CA ILE A 178 6.33 10.68 -24.85
C ILE A 178 7.80 10.28 -24.89
N GLN A 179 8.54 10.65 -25.94
CA GLN A 179 10.01 10.50 -25.97
C GLN A 179 10.69 11.46 -25.01
N PHE A 180 11.77 11.04 -24.37
CA PHE A 180 12.59 11.91 -23.53
C PHE A 180 13.29 13.01 -24.35
N PRO A 181 13.43 14.22 -23.80
CA PRO A 181 14.45 15.14 -24.29
C PRO A 181 15.83 14.48 -24.22
N VAL A 182 16.59 14.55 -25.31
CA VAL A 182 17.93 13.94 -25.41
C VAL A 182 19.00 14.99 -25.20
N GLY A 183 19.91 14.73 -24.27
CA GLY A 183 21.08 15.57 -23.98
C GLY A 183 22.38 14.96 -24.48
N ASP A 184 23.49 15.67 -24.26
CA ASP A 184 24.82 15.19 -24.60
C ASP A 184 25.13 13.85 -23.89
N PRO A 185 25.79 12.89 -24.58
CA PRO A 185 26.22 11.63 -23.96
C PRO A 185 26.95 11.86 -22.64
N PHE A 186 26.76 10.95 -21.69
CA PHE A 186 27.47 11.04 -20.44
C PHE A 186 28.95 10.76 -20.67
N PRO A 187 29.87 11.61 -20.18
CA PRO A 187 31.29 11.40 -20.42
C PRO A 187 31.70 10.05 -19.83
N LEU A 188 32.30 9.20 -20.67
CA LEU A 188 32.98 7.99 -20.24
C LEU A 188 34.17 8.42 -19.38
N TYR A 189 33.98 8.50 -18.07
CA TYR A 189 35.12 8.63 -17.15
C TYR A 189 35.88 7.31 -17.15
N HIS A 190 36.78 7.13 -18.11
CA HIS A 190 37.89 6.19 -17.96
C HIS A 190 38.73 6.67 -16.77
N ASN A 191 38.57 6.00 -15.63
CA ASN A 191 39.47 6.03 -14.47
C ASN A 191 40.02 7.41 -14.09
N LEU A 192 39.32 8.11 -13.19
CA LEU A 192 40.01 9.02 -12.29
C LEU A 192 41.07 8.21 -11.54
N SER A 193 42.33 8.51 -11.85
CA SER A 193 43.53 8.37 -11.03
C SER A 193 43.50 7.26 -9.98
N GLN A 194 44.33 6.24 -10.21
CA GLN A 194 44.79 5.27 -9.21
C GLN A 194 45.31 5.97 -7.94
N GLU A 195 44.43 6.40 -7.03
CA GLU A 195 44.76 6.84 -5.66
C GLU A 195 43.49 7.07 -4.80
N GLN A 196 42.37 6.42 -5.11
CA GLN A 196 41.25 6.30 -4.16
C GLN A 196 41.12 4.85 -3.71
N ASN A 197 41.15 4.64 -2.40
CA ASN A 197 41.10 3.33 -1.74
C ASN A 197 40.10 2.38 -2.42
N THR A 198 40.60 1.25 -2.90
CA THR A 198 39.83 0.17 -3.55
C THR A 198 38.73 -0.44 -2.67
N GLU A 199 38.66 -0.08 -1.39
CA GLU A 199 37.58 -0.49 -0.48
C GLU A 199 36.30 0.34 -0.64
N THR A 200 36.39 1.63 -1.00
CA THR A 200 35.21 2.54 -1.12
C THR A 200 34.42 2.40 -2.43
N LEU A 201 34.98 1.76 -3.47
CA LEU A 201 34.32 1.56 -4.77
C LEU A 201 33.43 0.31 -4.83
N LYS A 202 33.45 -0.56 -3.81
CA LYS A 202 32.66 -1.80 -3.79
C LYS A 202 31.17 -1.59 -3.57
N ASP A 203 30.78 -0.45 -2.99
CA ASP A 203 29.40 -0.16 -2.62
C ASP A 203 28.59 0.56 -3.73
N PHE A 204 29.23 0.91 -4.85
CA PHE A 204 28.57 1.56 -5.98
C PHE A 204 28.20 0.55 -7.06
N PHE A 205 26.99 0.67 -7.58
CA PHE A 205 26.50 -0.15 -8.69
C PHE A 205 27.30 0.11 -9.97
N GLN A 206 27.60 -0.95 -10.71
CA GLN A 206 28.30 -0.89 -12.00
C GLN A 206 27.45 -1.53 -13.08
N GLU A 207 27.31 -0.84 -14.21
CA GLU A 207 26.60 -1.37 -15.37
C GLU A 207 27.44 -2.41 -16.12
N HIS A 208 26.76 -3.19 -16.95
CA HIS A 208 27.42 -4.09 -17.89
C HIS A 208 28.21 -3.32 -18.95
N GLU A 209 29.18 -4.00 -19.58
CA GLU A 209 29.96 -3.42 -20.67
C GLU A 209 29.05 -2.95 -21.82
N ASN A 210 29.35 -1.79 -22.39
CA ASN A 210 28.58 -1.16 -23.47
C ASN A 210 27.15 -0.73 -23.09
N PHE A 211 26.86 -0.51 -21.81
CA PHE A 211 25.59 0.09 -21.40
C PHE A 211 25.30 1.40 -22.14
N THR A 212 24.18 1.44 -22.86
CA THR A 212 23.75 2.62 -23.64
C THR A 212 22.57 3.36 -23.04
N GLY A 213 21.97 2.85 -21.97
CA GLY A 213 20.85 3.48 -21.28
C GLY A 213 21.26 4.63 -20.37
N ASP A 214 20.32 5.06 -19.54
CA ASP A 214 20.45 6.11 -18.55
C ASP A 214 19.84 5.64 -17.21
N ARG A 215 20.69 5.12 -16.33
CA ARG A 215 20.30 4.60 -15.02
C ARG A 215 19.79 5.70 -14.10
N VAL A 216 20.40 6.89 -14.17
CA VAL A 216 20.04 8.03 -13.33
C VAL A 216 18.64 8.51 -13.68
N LEU A 217 18.30 8.60 -14.97
CA LEU A 217 16.95 8.90 -15.41
C LEU A 217 15.96 7.81 -14.94
N ALA A 218 16.30 6.54 -15.19
CA ALA A 218 15.45 5.40 -14.81
C ALA A 218 15.14 5.36 -13.31
N ASN A 219 16.15 5.53 -12.44
CA ASN A 219 15.98 5.62 -10.98
C ASN A 219 15.01 6.75 -10.60
N SER A 220 15.14 7.91 -11.23
CA SER A 220 14.26 9.06 -10.94
C SER A 220 12.80 8.79 -11.33
N ILE A 221 12.58 8.08 -12.44
CA ILE A 221 11.26 7.69 -12.94
C ILE A 221 10.65 6.67 -11.98
N LEU A 222 11.41 5.65 -11.60
CA LEU A 222 10.98 4.62 -10.68
C LEU A 222 10.58 5.20 -9.32
N PHE A 223 11.38 6.12 -8.76
CA PHE A 223 11.01 6.83 -7.53
C PHE A 223 9.69 7.59 -7.68
N LYS A 224 9.54 8.33 -8.77
CA LYS A 224 8.31 9.10 -9.02
C LYS A 224 7.10 8.18 -9.12
N TRP A 225 7.21 7.08 -9.86
CA TRP A 225 6.12 6.11 -10.03
C TRP A 225 5.74 5.44 -8.70
N GLU A 226 6.69 4.88 -7.96
CA GLU A 226 6.41 4.21 -6.68
C GLU A 226 5.85 5.19 -5.64
N TYR A 227 6.42 6.39 -5.53
CA TYR A 227 5.98 7.37 -4.53
C TYR A 227 4.66 8.06 -4.91
N SER A 228 4.30 8.11 -6.19
CA SER A 228 2.97 8.55 -6.64
C SER A 228 1.87 7.64 -6.09
N LEU A 229 2.09 6.32 -6.03
CA LEU A 229 1.14 5.38 -5.42
C LEU A 229 0.94 5.68 -3.92
N TRP A 230 2.04 6.00 -3.22
CA TRP A 230 1.98 6.37 -1.82
C TRP A 230 1.25 7.70 -1.59
N LEU A 231 1.49 8.70 -2.45
CA LEU A 231 0.79 10.00 -2.40
C LEU A 231 -0.70 9.83 -2.65
N GLU A 232 -1.08 8.98 -3.61
CA GLU A 232 -2.48 8.65 -3.90
C GLU A 232 -3.19 8.10 -2.65
N LEU A 233 -2.56 7.19 -1.91
CA LEU A 233 -3.07 6.73 -0.61
C LEU A 233 -3.21 7.89 0.40
N ALA A 234 -2.22 8.78 0.46
CA ALA A 234 -2.23 9.92 1.37
C ALA A 234 -3.33 10.95 1.06
N TYR A 235 -3.84 11.00 -0.17
CA TYR A 235 -5.01 11.79 -0.55
C TYR A 235 -6.33 11.03 -0.36
N ALA A 236 -6.40 9.77 -0.77
CA ALA A 236 -7.61 8.95 -0.69
C ALA A 236 -8.10 8.74 0.75
N VAL A 237 -7.17 8.51 1.69
CA VAL A 237 -7.48 8.29 3.11
C VAL A 237 -8.26 9.46 3.73
N PRO A 238 -7.77 10.73 3.73
CA PRO A 238 -8.51 11.84 4.33
C PRO A 238 -9.80 12.19 3.57
N GLU A 239 -9.90 11.86 2.28
CA GLU A 239 -11.13 11.98 1.49
C GLU A 239 -12.19 10.93 1.87
N GLY A 240 -11.79 9.84 2.55
CA GLY A 240 -12.68 8.74 2.91
C GLY A 240 -12.94 7.76 1.75
N ASP A 241 -12.15 7.83 0.69
CA ASP A 241 -12.31 6.99 -0.50
C ASP A 241 -11.57 5.66 -0.33
N ILE A 242 -12.26 4.70 0.29
CA ILE A 242 -11.71 3.37 0.52
C ILE A 242 -11.51 2.58 -0.79
N GLY A 243 -12.25 2.92 -1.85
CA GLY A 243 -12.10 2.28 -3.16
C GLY A 243 -10.72 2.58 -3.74
N ARG A 244 -10.34 3.86 -3.79
CA ARG A 244 -8.99 4.29 -4.23
C ARG A 244 -7.89 3.69 -3.35
N VAL A 245 -8.11 3.62 -2.04
CA VAL A 245 -7.16 2.96 -1.12
C VAL A 245 -6.96 1.50 -1.51
N TRP A 246 -8.04 0.77 -1.78
CA TRP A 246 -7.98 -0.64 -2.13
C TRP A 246 -7.27 -0.90 -3.47
N GLU A 247 -7.50 -0.06 -4.49
CA GLU A 247 -6.79 -0.20 -5.77
C GLU A 247 -5.27 -0.10 -5.61
N ILE A 248 -4.79 0.85 -4.80
CA ILE A 248 -3.36 0.95 -4.53
C ILE A 248 -2.86 -0.24 -3.71
N MET A 249 -3.63 -0.73 -2.75
CA MET A 249 -3.26 -1.92 -1.96
C MET A 249 -3.04 -3.16 -2.83
N LYS A 250 -3.81 -3.36 -3.91
CA LYS A 250 -3.57 -4.45 -4.88
C LYS A 250 -2.18 -4.34 -5.50
N ILE A 251 -1.77 -3.13 -5.89
CA ILE A 251 -0.43 -2.88 -6.47
C ILE A 251 0.66 -3.13 -5.41
N LEU A 252 0.41 -2.78 -4.15
CA LEU A 252 1.36 -2.97 -3.06
C LEU A 252 1.65 -4.44 -2.73
N ILE A 253 0.81 -5.40 -3.13
CA ILE A 253 1.13 -6.83 -3.06
C ILE A 253 2.46 -7.11 -3.78
N PHE A 254 2.61 -6.57 -4.99
CA PHE A 254 3.82 -6.76 -5.80
C PHE A 254 5.00 -6.00 -5.19
N ILE A 255 4.81 -4.74 -4.79
CA ILE A 255 5.87 -3.93 -4.17
C ILE A 255 6.40 -4.60 -2.89
N PHE A 256 5.53 -5.12 -2.02
CA PHE A 256 5.95 -5.81 -0.81
C PHE A 256 6.62 -7.15 -1.09
N ALA A 257 6.19 -7.88 -2.13
CA ALA A 257 6.93 -9.05 -2.60
C ALA A 257 8.36 -8.65 -3.01
N GLY A 258 8.52 -7.69 -3.92
CA GLY A 258 9.84 -7.26 -4.39
C GLY A 258 10.74 -6.67 -3.30
N GLY A 259 10.13 -5.96 -2.34
CA GLY A 259 10.79 -5.36 -1.17
C GLY A 259 11.09 -6.34 -0.04
N GLY A 260 10.64 -7.60 -0.10
CA GLY A 260 10.88 -8.59 0.94
C GLY A 260 10.00 -8.45 2.19
N ASN A 261 8.93 -7.64 2.13
CA ASN A 261 7.95 -7.48 3.21
C ASN A 261 6.90 -8.60 3.17
N THR A 262 7.36 -9.83 3.37
CA THR A 262 6.55 -11.05 3.19
C THR A 262 5.29 -11.09 4.05
N ASN A 263 5.32 -10.58 5.28
CA ASN A 263 4.13 -10.51 6.14
C ASN A 263 3.04 -9.61 5.54
N TYR A 264 3.40 -8.41 5.06
CA TYR A 264 2.44 -7.49 4.46
C TYR A 264 1.95 -7.98 3.10
N ARG A 265 2.82 -8.61 2.31
CA ARG A 265 2.43 -9.30 1.08
C ARG A 265 1.37 -10.37 1.36
N ASP A 266 1.64 -11.26 2.31
CA ASP A 266 0.74 -12.38 2.62
C ASP A 266 -0.59 -11.88 3.17
N LEU A 267 -0.58 -10.89 4.08
CA LEU A 267 -1.80 -10.25 4.59
C LEU A 267 -2.62 -9.59 3.47
N LEU A 268 -1.99 -8.89 2.53
CA LEU A 268 -2.71 -8.29 1.40
C LEU A 268 -3.26 -9.34 0.43
N LEU A 269 -2.57 -10.46 0.22
CA LEU A 269 -3.08 -11.59 -0.56
C LEU A 269 -4.29 -12.23 0.14
N GLU A 270 -4.24 -12.41 1.47
CA GLU A 270 -5.40 -12.87 2.26
C GLU A 270 -6.57 -11.91 2.11
N MET A 271 -6.34 -10.59 2.23
CA MET A 271 -7.40 -9.59 2.02
C MET A 271 -7.96 -9.63 0.60
N TYR A 272 -7.12 -9.82 -0.41
CA TYR A 272 -7.56 -9.94 -1.80
C TYR A 272 -8.45 -11.17 -1.98
N CYS A 273 -8.01 -12.34 -1.49
CA CYS A 273 -8.81 -13.56 -1.53
C CYS A 273 -10.13 -13.41 -0.78
N LEU A 274 -10.09 -12.78 0.41
CA LEU A 274 -11.28 -12.51 1.21
C LEU A 274 -12.32 -11.72 0.41
N PHE A 275 -11.93 -10.64 -0.26
CA PHE A 275 -12.86 -9.79 -0.99
C PHE A 275 -13.30 -10.36 -2.34
N CYS A 276 -12.46 -11.15 -3.00
CA CYS A 276 -12.78 -11.71 -4.31
C CYS A 276 -13.58 -13.03 -4.20
N TYR A 277 -13.35 -13.83 -3.17
CA TYR A 277 -13.82 -15.23 -3.16
C TYR A 277 -14.54 -15.66 -1.88
N GLU A 278 -14.28 -15.03 -0.73
CA GLU A 278 -14.72 -15.59 0.56
C GLU A 278 -15.81 -14.75 1.26
N SER A 279 -15.93 -13.47 0.94
CA SER A 279 -16.87 -12.55 1.58
C SER A 279 -18.14 -12.34 0.76
N SER A 280 -19.28 -12.27 1.46
CA SER A 280 -20.51 -11.71 0.88
C SER A 280 -20.37 -10.20 0.70
N LYS A 281 -21.24 -9.61 -0.13
CA LYS A 281 -21.33 -8.15 -0.27
C LYS A 281 -21.44 -7.45 1.08
N ASP A 282 -22.32 -7.94 1.96
CA ASP A 282 -22.54 -7.35 3.29
C ASP A 282 -21.28 -7.39 4.17
N LEU A 283 -20.50 -8.48 4.11
CA LEU A 283 -19.25 -8.59 4.88
C LEU A 283 -18.17 -7.67 4.30
N LYS A 284 -18.03 -7.60 2.97
CA LYS A 284 -17.10 -6.68 2.30
C LYS A 284 -17.43 -5.23 2.65
N ASP A 285 -18.69 -4.83 2.53
CA ASP A 285 -19.17 -3.49 2.89
C ASP A 285 -18.92 -3.21 4.38
N ALA A 286 -19.15 -4.19 5.26
CA ALA A 286 -18.84 -4.04 6.69
C ALA A 286 -17.34 -3.77 6.92
N ILE A 287 -16.44 -4.53 6.29
CA ILE A 287 -14.99 -4.33 6.43
C ILE A 287 -14.59 -2.95 5.92
N TRP A 288 -15.03 -2.58 4.71
CA TRP A 288 -14.67 -1.31 4.08
C TRP A 288 -15.15 -0.10 4.88
N ASN A 289 -16.34 -0.17 5.48
CA ASN A 289 -16.88 0.89 6.34
C ASN A 289 -16.16 1.00 7.70
N ASN A 290 -15.38 0.01 8.12
CA ASN A 290 -14.65 0.04 9.40
C ASN A 290 -13.17 0.42 9.25
N TRP A 291 -12.61 0.40 8.04
CA TRP A 291 -11.20 0.70 7.80
C TRP A 291 -10.82 2.17 7.93
N LEU A 292 -11.76 3.08 7.65
CA LEU A 292 -11.58 4.51 7.82
C LEU A 292 -12.59 5.04 8.83
N VAL A 293 -12.14 5.95 9.68
CA VAL A 293 -12.96 6.57 10.71
C VAL A 293 -12.85 8.08 10.66
N ASN A 294 -13.96 8.77 10.91
CA ASN A 294 -14.00 10.23 10.99
C ASN A 294 -14.73 10.64 12.27
N VAL A 295 -13.96 10.81 13.34
CA VAL A 295 -14.49 11.16 14.67
C VAL A 295 -14.99 12.60 14.76
N THR A 296 -14.54 13.49 13.86
CA THR A 296 -14.97 14.91 13.85
C THR A 296 -16.23 15.14 13.05
N GLY A 297 -16.54 14.26 12.08
CA GLY A 297 -17.62 14.43 11.11
C GLY A 297 -17.34 15.48 10.04
N GLU A 298 -16.11 16.00 9.94
CA GLU A 298 -15.73 17.03 8.98
C GLU A 298 -15.13 16.41 7.70
N LEU A 299 -15.43 17.00 6.54
CA LEU A 299 -14.83 16.58 5.27
C LEU A 299 -13.30 16.70 5.32
N GLY A 300 -12.58 15.74 4.73
CA GLY A 300 -11.11 15.74 4.71
C GLY A 300 -10.45 15.31 6.03
N LYS A 301 -11.21 14.77 7.00
CA LYS A 301 -10.72 14.37 8.33
C LYS A 301 -10.82 12.87 8.62
N TRP A 302 -11.02 12.06 7.59
CA TRP A 302 -10.93 10.61 7.72
C TRP A 302 -9.48 10.19 8.05
N ILE A 303 -9.35 9.20 8.92
CA ILE A 303 -8.07 8.56 9.24
C ILE A 303 -8.23 7.04 9.25
N PRO A 304 -7.14 6.28 9.10
CA PRO A 304 -7.18 4.84 9.31
C PRO A 304 -7.62 4.48 10.73
N ASP A 305 -8.42 3.44 10.87
CA ASP A 305 -8.89 2.93 12.16
C ASP A 305 -7.73 2.49 13.07
N ASP A 306 -6.71 1.85 12.49
CA ASP A 306 -5.50 1.44 13.19
C ASP A 306 -4.69 2.64 13.70
N LEU A 307 -4.70 3.77 12.98
CA LEU A 307 -4.09 5.02 13.46
C LEU A 307 -4.87 5.63 14.63
N LEU A 308 -6.20 5.59 14.59
CA LEU A 308 -7.03 6.02 15.72
C LEU A 308 -6.74 5.17 16.96
N GLN A 309 -6.60 3.85 16.77
CA GLN A 309 -6.22 2.95 17.85
C GLN A 309 -4.86 3.30 18.45
N GLU A 310 -3.85 3.66 17.63
CA GLU A 310 -2.56 4.15 18.13
C GLU A 310 -2.67 5.44 18.95
N HIS A 311 -3.55 6.36 18.56
CA HIS A 311 -3.83 7.57 19.35
C HIS A 311 -4.41 7.21 20.73
N TYR A 312 -5.33 6.25 20.78
CA TYR A 312 -5.92 5.79 22.02
C TYR A 312 -4.93 5.02 22.89
N ASN A 313 -4.12 4.14 22.31
CA ASN A 313 -3.06 3.40 23.00
C ASN A 313 -2.10 4.37 23.70
N ARG A 314 -1.63 5.39 22.98
CA ARG A 314 -0.75 6.42 23.55
C ARG A 314 -1.37 7.11 24.75
N TRP A 315 -2.65 7.49 24.67
CA TRP A 315 -3.33 8.13 25.79
C TRP A 315 -3.47 7.21 27.01
N LEU A 316 -3.83 5.94 26.76
CA LEU A 316 -3.95 4.92 27.82
C LEU A 316 -2.60 4.66 28.50
N GLU A 317 -1.51 4.58 27.73
CA GLU A 317 -0.15 4.44 28.26
C GLU A 317 0.25 5.63 29.14
N GLU A 318 -0.02 6.86 28.69
CA GLU A 318 0.26 8.07 29.47
C GLU A 318 -0.52 8.07 30.80
N LEU A 319 -1.76 7.58 30.80
CA LEU A 319 -2.59 7.45 32.00
C LEU A 319 -2.06 6.36 32.95
N LEU A 320 -1.62 5.22 32.40
CA LEU A 320 -1.04 4.13 33.17
C LEU A 320 0.28 4.54 33.85
N LYS A 321 1.16 5.22 33.12
CA LYS A 321 2.42 5.78 33.67
C LYS A 321 2.17 6.70 34.86
N LYS A 322 1.05 7.45 34.86
CA LYS A 322 0.68 8.37 35.96
C LYS A 322 0.02 7.67 37.14
N SER A 323 -0.71 6.59 36.89
CA SER A 323 -1.50 5.88 37.92
C SER A 323 -0.74 4.72 38.59
N ASN A 324 0.47 4.37 38.13
CA ASN A 324 1.17 3.14 38.49
C ASN A 324 0.29 1.87 38.30
N GLY A 325 -0.65 1.94 37.34
CA GLY A 325 -1.59 0.86 37.04
C GLY A 325 -1.02 -0.21 36.11
N SER A 326 -1.81 -1.25 35.85
CA SER A 326 -1.50 -2.30 34.87
C SER A 326 -2.56 -2.32 33.76
N PHE A 327 -2.19 -2.75 32.56
CA PHE A 327 -3.14 -3.02 31.46
C PHE A 327 -4.16 -4.12 31.77
N ASP A 328 -3.91 -4.94 32.79
CA ASP A 328 -4.85 -5.95 33.28
C ASP A 328 -5.85 -5.40 34.31
N ASP A 329 -5.78 -4.12 34.63
CA ASP A 329 -6.74 -3.48 35.52
C ASP A 329 -8.17 -3.53 34.94
N SER A 330 -9.11 -4.03 35.74
CA SER A 330 -10.49 -4.23 35.29
C SER A 330 -11.21 -2.91 35.01
N PHE A 331 -10.86 -1.83 35.69
CA PHE A 331 -11.45 -0.52 35.45
C PHE A 331 -10.91 0.08 34.15
N LEU A 332 -9.60 -0.06 33.90
CA LEU A 332 -9.00 0.32 32.62
C LEU A 332 -9.66 -0.41 31.44
N ARG A 333 -9.78 -1.75 31.52
CA ARG A 333 -10.32 -2.55 30.41
C ARG A 333 -11.80 -2.36 30.17
N LYS A 334 -12.62 -2.29 31.23
CA LYS A 334 -14.08 -2.31 31.09
C LYS A 334 -14.72 -0.93 31.12
N VAL A 335 -14.01 0.09 31.63
CA VAL A 335 -14.56 1.43 31.79
C VAL A 335 -13.76 2.45 30.98
N LEU A 336 -12.44 2.54 31.15
CA LEU A 336 -11.66 3.58 30.48
C LEU A 336 -11.49 3.31 28.98
N SER A 337 -11.00 2.13 28.61
CA SER A 337 -10.64 1.78 27.23
C SER A 337 -11.83 1.88 26.24
N PRO A 338 -13.04 1.39 26.57
CA PRO A 338 -14.19 1.54 25.68
C PRO A 338 -14.70 2.98 25.55
N ASN A 339 -14.27 3.89 26.44
CA ASN A 339 -14.76 5.28 26.51
C ASN A 339 -13.64 6.31 26.28
N VAL A 340 -12.48 5.91 25.71
CA VAL A 340 -11.31 6.79 25.52
C VAL A 340 -11.69 8.08 24.79
N GLU A 341 -12.43 7.98 23.69
CA GLU A 341 -12.87 9.14 22.91
C GLU A 341 -13.67 10.13 23.76
N PHE A 342 -14.62 9.62 24.55
CA PHE A 342 -15.43 10.44 25.43
C PHE A 342 -14.57 11.16 26.47
N PHE A 343 -13.60 10.48 27.07
CA PHE A 343 -12.70 11.10 28.05
C PHE A 343 -11.75 12.13 27.43
N LEU A 344 -11.25 11.88 26.22
CA LEU A 344 -10.44 12.83 25.47
C LEU A 344 -11.23 14.11 25.18
N ARG A 345 -12.45 13.97 24.66
CA ARG A 345 -13.34 15.10 24.39
C ARG A 345 -13.74 15.84 25.66
N LEU A 346 -14.08 15.10 26.73
CA LEU A 346 -14.43 15.70 28.02
C LEU A 346 -13.30 16.57 28.56
N LYS A 347 -12.04 16.13 28.41
CA LYS A 347 -10.87 16.92 28.77
C LYS A 347 -10.81 18.23 27.98
N GLU A 348 -11.03 18.20 26.67
CA GLU A 348 -11.03 19.40 25.82
C GLU A 348 -12.19 20.36 26.16
N GLU A 349 -13.37 19.83 26.49
CA GLU A 349 -14.51 20.60 26.95
C GLU A 349 -14.23 21.27 28.31
N PHE A 350 -13.59 20.57 29.25
CA PHE A 350 -13.16 21.14 30.52
C PHE A 350 -12.15 22.27 30.33
N GLU A 351 -11.09 22.06 29.54
CA GLU A 351 -10.09 23.09 29.21
C GLU A 351 -10.77 24.35 28.65
N THR A 352 -11.72 24.17 27.74
CA THR A 352 -12.51 25.26 27.17
C THR A 352 -13.35 25.98 28.22
N SER A 353 -14.01 25.24 29.12
CA SER A 353 -14.90 25.79 30.15
C SER A 353 -14.19 26.69 31.16
N VAL A 354 -12.92 26.39 31.46
CA VAL A 354 -12.10 27.20 32.39
C VAL A 354 -11.35 28.34 31.68
N GLY A 355 -11.66 28.60 30.40
CA GLY A 355 -11.03 29.65 29.61
C GLY A 355 -9.58 29.34 29.22
N LEU A 356 -9.13 28.10 29.37
CA LEU A 356 -7.88 27.61 28.79
C LEU A 356 -8.13 27.31 27.30
N HIS A 357 -8.44 28.36 26.54
CA HIS A 357 -8.67 28.22 25.11
C HIS A 357 -7.50 27.52 24.45
N HIS A 358 -7.84 26.56 23.60
CA HIS A 358 -6.88 25.80 22.83
C HIS A 358 -5.93 26.75 22.10
N ARG A 359 -4.65 26.78 22.49
CA ARG A 359 -3.62 27.33 21.59
C ARG A 359 -3.60 26.41 20.39
N SER A 360 -3.88 26.95 19.19
CA SER A 360 -3.82 26.21 17.94
C SER A 360 -2.67 25.19 17.94
N LYS A 361 -3.00 23.89 17.90
CA LYS A 361 -2.05 22.80 17.61
C LYS A 361 -1.59 22.84 16.14
N SER A 362 -2.19 23.70 15.31
CA SER A 362 -1.71 23.94 13.94
C SER A 362 -0.35 24.61 14.01
N HIS A 363 0.70 23.79 13.92
CA HIS A 363 2.01 24.25 13.56
C HIS A 363 1.98 24.58 12.07
N THR A 364 2.06 25.87 11.73
CA THR A 364 2.36 26.26 10.35
C THR A 364 3.73 25.67 10.03
N SER A 365 3.75 24.67 9.14
CA SER A 365 5.02 24.11 8.66
C SER A 365 5.89 25.23 8.10
N PRO A 366 7.21 25.23 8.38
CA PRO A 366 8.12 26.16 7.74
C PRO A 366 7.98 26.08 6.23
N HIS A 367 7.96 27.23 5.55
CA HIS A 367 7.86 27.27 4.09
C HIS A 367 9.12 26.68 3.46
N LEU A 368 8.94 25.73 2.54
CA LEU A 368 10.02 24.96 1.90
C LEU A 368 10.65 25.66 0.68
N ARG A 369 10.64 27.00 0.60
CA ARG A 369 10.99 27.71 -0.64
C ARG A 369 12.46 27.53 -1.01
N ALA A 370 13.32 27.59 0.01
CA ALA A 370 14.76 27.46 -0.18
C ALA A 370 15.14 26.05 -0.60
N GLU A 371 14.49 25.06 0.00
CA GLU A 371 14.64 23.63 -0.32
C GLU A 371 14.21 23.35 -1.76
N TYR A 372 13.04 23.85 -2.20
CA TYR A 372 12.63 23.75 -3.60
C TYR A 372 13.63 24.42 -4.53
N GLN A 373 14.07 25.64 -4.23
CA GLN A 373 15.04 26.34 -5.08
C GLN A 373 16.34 25.54 -5.25
N GLN A 374 16.88 24.97 -4.16
CA GLN A 374 18.09 24.15 -4.19
C GLN A 374 17.90 22.89 -5.03
N LEU A 375 16.79 22.17 -4.84
CA LEU A 375 16.49 20.95 -5.59
C LEU A 375 16.28 21.23 -7.08
N LEU A 376 15.48 22.25 -7.42
CA LEU A 376 15.19 22.62 -8.80
C LEU A 376 16.46 23.05 -9.55
N THR A 377 17.34 23.83 -8.91
CA THR A 377 18.66 24.16 -9.47
C THR A 377 19.48 22.91 -9.71
N MET A 378 19.58 22.01 -8.72
CA MET A 378 20.36 20.77 -8.83
C MET A 378 19.84 19.86 -9.95
N TYR A 379 18.53 19.61 -10.02
CA TYR A 379 17.94 18.76 -11.06
C TYR A 379 18.12 19.34 -12.47
N GLN A 380 18.04 20.67 -12.60
CA GLN A 380 18.29 21.36 -13.85
C GLN A 380 19.76 21.26 -14.28
N GLU A 381 20.70 21.59 -13.39
CA GLU A 381 22.15 21.59 -13.67
C GLU A 381 22.67 20.18 -14.00
N GLU A 382 22.21 19.17 -13.25
CA GLU A 382 22.57 17.77 -13.45
C GLU A 382 21.78 17.09 -14.58
N LYS A 383 20.85 17.84 -15.21
CA LYS A 383 19.99 17.38 -16.31
C LYS A 383 19.26 16.07 -15.95
N LEU A 384 18.68 15.99 -14.74
CA LEU A 384 18.11 14.76 -14.19
C LEU A 384 17.09 14.12 -15.14
N HIS A 385 16.15 14.92 -15.65
CA HIS A 385 15.02 14.47 -16.47
C HIS A 385 15.28 14.49 -17.99
N ILE A 386 16.54 14.65 -18.41
CA ILE A 386 16.98 14.59 -19.81
C ILE A 386 17.76 13.30 -20.00
N PHE A 387 17.43 12.54 -21.04
CA PHE A 387 18.12 11.30 -21.35
C PHE A 387 19.56 11.57 -21.79
N ARG A 388 20.53 10.91 -21.15
CA ARG A 388 21.95 10.97 -21.47
C ARG A 388 22.51 9.56 -21.64
N LYS A 389 22.89 9.22 -22.87
CA LYS A 389 23.41 7.90 -23.24
C LYS A 389 24.60 7.51 -22.34
N GLY A 390 24.52 6.30 -21.75
CA GLY A 390 25.55 5.70 -20.91
C GLY A 390 25.65 6.27 -19.50
N ARG A 391 24.68 7.08 -19.03
CA ARG A 391 24.74 7.69 -17.70
C ARG A 391 24.46 6.66 -16.61
N SER A 392 25.43 6.44 -15.73
CA SER A 392 25.28 5.72 -14.47
C SER A 392 26.26 6.29 -13.45
N MET A 393 25.78 6.56 -12.23
CA MET A 393 26.53 7.26 -11.19
C MET A 393 26.58 6.47 -9.87
N GLY A 394 26.36 5.16 -9.94
CA GLY A 394 26.59 4.22 -8.84
C GLY A 394 25.40 3.95 -7.92
N HIS A 395 24.26 4.62 -8.10
CA HIS A 395 22.99 4.22 -7.50
C HIS A 395 22.16 3.40 -8.50
N SER A 396 21.57 2.30 -8.03
CA SER A 396 20.56 1.55 -8.78
C SER A 396 19.43 1.17 -7.83
N ALA A 397 18.28 1.80 -7.99
CA ALA A 397 17.07 1.37 -7.35
C ALA A 397 16.58 0.07 -8.00
N THR A 398 15.95 -0.80 -7.20
CA THR A 398 15.33 -2.04 -7.70
C THR A 398 13.90 -1.74 -8.11
N ASP A 399 13.46 -2.16 -9.30
CA ASP A 399 12.04 -2.16 -9.63
C ASP A 399 11.32 -3.18 -8.74
N LEU A 400 10.65 -2.69 -7.69
CA LEU A 400 10.01 -3.54 -6.70
C LEU A 400 8.79 -4.25 -7.28
N PHE A 401 8.13 -3.66 -8.27
CA PHE A 401 6.95 -4.24 -8.90
C PHE A 401 7.34 -5.46 -9.72
N ASP A 402 8.26 -5.29 -10.68
CA ASP A 402 8.70 -6.39 -11.57
C ASP A 402 9.37 -7.51 -10.78
N LYS A 403 10.21 -7.15 -9.81
CA LYS A 403 10.81 -8.13 -8.89
C LYS A 403 9.74 -8.88 -8.09
N GLY A 404 8.70 -8.18 -7.65
CA GLY A 404 7.57 -8.77 -6.95
C GLY A 404 6.78 -9.76 -7.80
N VAL A 405 6.48 -9.39 -9.05
CA VAL A 405 5.86 -10.26 -10.05
C VAL A 405 6.69 -11.54 -10.22
N LEU A 406 8.00 -11.40 -10.42
CA LEU A 406 8.91 -12.54 -10.57
C LEU A 406 8.90 -13.44 -9.32
N GLN A 407 8.99 -12.88 -8.12
CA GLN A 407 8.96 -13.65 -6.89
C GLN A 407 7.64 -14.41 -6.69
N LEU A 408 6.51 -13.78 -7.00
CA LEU A 408 5.20 -14.42 -6.93
C LEU A 408 5.10 -15.60 -7.92
N ARG A 409 5.54 -15.39 -9.17
CA ARG A 409 5.55 -16.42 -10.22
C ARG A 409 6.47 -17.60 -9.90
N THR A 410 7.67 -17.32 -9.40
CA THR A 410 8.70 -18.35 -9.16
C THR A 410 8.40 -19.26 -7.98
N GLY A 411 7.54 -18.84 -7.05
CA GLY A 411 7.06 -19.76 -6.01
C GLY A 411 6.42 -19.12 -4.79
N ALA A 412 6.55 -17.81 -4.57
CA ALA A 412 5.96 -17.19 -3.39
C ALA A 412 4.42 -17.32 -3.37
N LEU A 413 3.76 -17.20 -4.53
CA LEU A 413 2.31 -17.39 -4.63
C LEU A 413 1.93 -18.85 -4.39
N LYS A 414 2.67 -19.80 -4.98
CA LYS A 414 2.44 -21.23 -4.75
C LYS A 414 2.56 -21.58 -3.26
N ASN A 415 3.62 -21.12 -2.61
CA ASN A 415 3.83 -21.34 -1.17
C ASN A 415 2.71 -20.73 -0.32
N PHE A 416 2.16 -19.58 -0.73
CA PHE A 416 1.00 -18.97 -0.07
C PHE A 416 -0.24 -19.86 -0.20
N LEU A 417 -0.56 -20.31 -1.42
CA LEU A 417 -1.71 -21.17 -1.70
C LEU A 417 -1.62 -22.53 -1.00
N ASP A 418 -0.42 -23.13 -0.97
CA ASP A 418 -0.16 -24.39 -0.25
C ASP A 418 -0.47 -24.23 1.25
N LYS A 419 -0.01 -23.13 1.88
CA LYS A 419 -0.33 -22.84 3.29
C LYS A 419 -1.83 -22.64 3.54
N GLN A 420 -2.54 -21.95 2.64
CA GLN A 420 -3.98 -21.75 2.77
C GLN A 420 -4.74 -23.06 2.64
N THR A 421 -4.30 -23.94 1.74
CA THR A 421 -4.88 -25.28 1.57
C THR A 421 -4.71 -26.12 2.84
N ASP A 422 -3.50 -26.15 3.41
CA ASP A 422 -3.21 -26.84 4.68
C ASP A 422 -4.07 -26.29 5.84
N TYR A 423 -4.29 -24.98 5.87
CA TYR A 423 -5.14 -24.33 6.86
C TYR A 423 -6.60 -24.77 6.74
N VAL A 424 -7.16 -24.79 5.53
CA VAL A 424 -8.52 -25.26 5.26
C VAL A 424 -8.69 -26.74 5.64
N GLU A 425 -7.71 -27.58 5.34
CA GLU A 425 -7.71 -28.99 5.78
C GLU A 425 -7.73 -29.11 7.31
N THR A 426 -6.89 -28.32 7.98
CA THR A 426 -6.86 -28.27 9.45
C THR A 426 -8.21 -27.84 10.03
N LEU A 427 -8.87 -26.84 9.45
CA LEU A 427 -10.20 -26.41 9.88
C LEU A 427 -11.26 -27.49 9.68
N LYS A 428 -11.22 -28.20 8.54
CA LYS A 428 -12.12 -29.34 8.29
C LYS A 428 -11.93 -30.45 9.32
N ASP A 429 -10.70 -30.78 9.68
CA ASP A 429 -10.40 -31.77 10.71
C ASP A 429 -10.91 -31.32 12.09
N MET A 430 -10.74 -30.04 12.43
CA MET A 430 -11.28 -29.48 13.67
C MET A 430 -12.81 -29.55 13.74
N ASP A 431 -13.50 -29.24 12.65
CA ASP A 431 -14.96 -29.33 12.58
C ASP A 431 -15.47 -30.77 12.65
N GLN A 432 -14.76 -31.73 12.05
CA GLN A 432 -15.07 -33.15 12.18
C GLN A 432 -14.92 -33.64 13.62
N LEU A 433 -13.89 -33.19 14.34
CA LEU A 433 -13.71 -33.50 15.75
C LEU A 433 -14.76 -32.83 16.65
N ARG A 434 -15.31 -31.69 16.22
CA ARG A 434 -16.34 -30.93 16.95
C ARG A 434 -17.75 -31.50 16.74
N LYS A 435 -18.01 -32.15 15.61
CA LYS A 435 -19.27 -32.87 15.39
C LYS A 435 -19.38 -34.01 16.41
N PRO A 436 -20.37 -33.99 17.33
CA PRO A 436 -20.55 -35.09 18.26
C PRO A 436 -20.81 -36.37 17.46
N ALA A 437 -20.16 -37.47 17.85
CA ALA A 437 -20.43 -38.79 17.29
C ALA A 437 -21.95 -39.02 17.29
N SER A 438 -22.55 -39.07 16.11
CA SER A 438 -23.96 -39.38 15.95
C SER A 438 -24.21 -40.79 16.49
N LEU A 439 -24.68 -40.87 17.73
CA LEU A 439 -25.27 -42.08 18.28
C LEU A 439 -26.47 -42.46 17.37
N PRO A 440 -26.64 -43.75 17.02
CA PRO A 440 -27.70 -44.17 16.12
C PRO A 440 -29.07 -43.81 16.73
N SER A 441 -29.86 -43.10 15.93
CA SER A 441 -31.21 -42.65 16.27
C SER A 441 -32.08 -43.82 16.73
N SER A 442 -32.43 -43.83 18.01
CA SER A 442 -33.63 -44.53 18.46
C SER A 442 -34.80 -43.57 18.28
N SER A 443 -35.73 -44.00 17.44
CA SER A 443 -36.98 -43.35 17.12
C SER A 443 -37.84 -43.12 18.37
N SER A 444 -38.17 -41.86 18.66
CA SER A 444 -39.38 -41.52 19.41
C SER A 444 -39.95 -40.20 18.91
N ASN A 445 -41.12 -40.32 18.29
CA ASN A 445 -41.98 -39.22 17.88
C ASN A 445 -42.42 -38.40 19.10
N SER A 446 -42.23 -37.09 19.06
CA SER A 446 -43.11 -36.15 19.78
C SER A 446 -43.17 -34.82 19.04
N SER A 447 -44.37 -34.50 18.57
CA SER A 447 -44.78 -33.27 17.89
C SER A 447 -44.51 -32.01 18.72
N VAL A 448 -43.82 -31.03 18.15
CA VAL A 448 -43.62 -29.69 18.72
C VAL A 448 -44.63 -28.73 18.10
N SER A 449 -45.40 -28.04 18.95
CA SER A 449 -46.31 -26.95 18.58
C SER A 449 -45.53 -25.63 18.51
N THR A 450 -45.65 -24.91 17.40
CA THR A 450 -45.04 -23.60 17.15
C THR A 450 -45.77 -22.49 17.91
N HIS A 451 -45.04 -21.73 18.74
CA HIS A 451 -45.46 -20.41 19.21
C HIS A 451 -44.45 -19.36 18.73
N GLU A 452 -44.92 -18.45 17.88
CA GLU A 452 -44.23 -17.24 17.44
C GLU A 452 -43.97 -16.30 18.63
N PHE A 453 -42.77 -15.74 18.72
CA PHE A 453 -42.43 -14.67 19.65
C PHE A 453 -42.11 -13.39 18.86
N SER A 454 -42.93 -12.36 19.05
CA SER A 454 -42.75 -11.02 18.52
C SER A 454 -41.77 -10.21 19.39
N LEU A 455 -40.88 -9.43 18.75
CA LEU A 455 -39.93 -8.51 19.40
C LEU A 455 -40.64 -7.24 19.92
N PRO A 456 -40.34 -6.73 21.13
CA PRO A 456 -40.84 -5.43 21.57
C PRO A 456 -39.86 -4.28 21.26
N MET A 457 -40.44 -3.15 20.84
CA MET A 457 -39.77 -1.88 20.55
C MET A 457 -39.19 -1.19 21.80
N SER A 458 -38.10 -0.45 21.60
CA SER A 458 -37.43 0.40 22.59
C SER A 458 -38.21 1.69 22.94
N PRO A 459 -38.21 2.16 24.20
CA PRO A 459 -38.73 3.48 24.57
C PRO A 459 -37.65 4.58 24.57
N PRO A 460 -38.02 5.87 24.47
CA PRO A 460 -37.10 6.99 24.30
C PRO A 460 -36.53 7.52 25.64
N LEU A 461 -35.32 8.09 25.57
CA LEU A 461 -34.63 8.78 26.68
C LEU A 461 -35.29 10.13 26.99
N SER A 462 -35.55 10.40 28.27
CA SER A 462 -35.76 11.75 28.80
C SER A 462 -34.77 12.08 29.92
N SER A 463 -34.26 13.30 29.85
CA SER A 463 -33.40 14.04 30.78
C SER A 463 -33.92 14.15 32.21
N HIS A 464 -33.03 14.13 33.21
CA HIS A 464 -32.75 15.26 34.13
C HIS A 464 -31.98 14.86 35.42
N PHE A 465 -31.22 15.85 35.93
CA PHE A 465 -30.80 16.07 37.33
C PHE A 465 -29.63 15.22 37.88
N GLU A 466 -28.71 15.71 38.72
CA GLU A 466 -28.35 17.04 39.23
C GLU A 466 -26.96 16.89 39.92
N SER A 467 -26.26 18.01 40.08
CA SER A 467 -24.94 18.21 40.69
C SER A 467 -24.77 17.69 42.13
N ASN A 468 -23.53 17.30 42.49
CA ASN A 468 -22.93 17.78 43.74
C ASN A 468 -21.39 17.70 43.77
N SER A 469 -20.83 18.64 44.53
CA SER A 469 -19.47 19.19 44.52
C SER A 469 -18.49 18.55 45.53
N ASN A 470 -17.25 19.06 45.48
CA ASN A 470 -16.13 19.00 46.45
C ASN A 470 -15.05 17.96 46.06
N SER A 471 -13.74 18.23 46.13
CA SER A 471 -12.93 19.40 46.51
C SER A 471 -11.46 19.09 46.19
N ASP A 472 -10.72 20.12 45.77
CA ASP A 472 -9.30 20.40 46.00
C ASP A 472 -8.25 19.27 46.01
N SER A 473 -7.27 19.36 45.10
CA SER A 473 -5.95 19.92 45.46
C SER A 473 -4.98 19.97 44.27
N ASN A 474 -4.35 21.14 44.13
CA ASN A 474 -3.26 21.48 43.22
C ASN A 474 -2.05 20.56 43.42
N PHE A 475 -1.32 20.24 42.35
CA PHE A 475 0.14 20.29 42.36
C PHE A 475 0.71 20.34 40.93
N ASP A 476 1.44 21.42 40.64
CA ASP A 476 2.33 21.59 39.49
C ASP A 476 3.56 20.67 39.61
N PHE A 477 4.05 20.06 38.51
CA PHE A 477 5.44 20.24 38.04
C PHE A 477 5.75 19.56 36.68
N ASP A 478 6.82 20.08 36.09
CA ASP A 478 7.41 19.94 34.75
C ASP A 478 7.93 18.57 34.27
N PHE A 479 7.88 18.44 32.94
CA PHE A 479 8.81 17.81 31.96
C PHE A 479 9.80 16.70 32.40
N ASP A 480 9.80 15.54 31.72
CA ASP A 480 10.91 15.18 30.80
C ASP A 480 10.67 13.92 29.95
N LYS A 481 11.42 13.85 28.85
CA LYS A 481 11.41 12.83 27.79
C LYS A 481 12.14 11.54 28.16
N ASN A 482 11.64 10.43 27.61
CA ASN A 482 12.33 9.26 27.03
C ASN A 482 11.66 7.93 27.43
N SER A 483 11.24 7.13 26.45
CA SER A 483 11.34 5.67 26.57
C SER A 483 11.36 5.04 25.18
N ASP A 484 12.44 4.30 24.94
CA ASP A 484 12.80 3.55 23.75
C ASP A 484 11.88 2.34 23.48
N SER A 485 11.81 2.00 22.20
CA SER A 485 11.23 0.80 21.60
C SER A 485 12.28 -0.30 21.43
N ASP A 486 11.92 -1.55 21.72
CA ASP A 486 12.74 -2.72 21.38
C ASP A 486 12.22 -3.41 20.11
N SER A 487 13.12 -3.59 19.15
CA SER A 487 12.94 -4.31 17.88
C SER A 487 13.85 -5.53 17.83
N ASP A 488 13.31 -6.70 17.49
CA ASP A 488 14.09 -7.92 17.27
C ASP A 488 14.33 -8.22 15.79
N SER A 489 15.51 -8.77 15.53
CA SER A 489 16.21 -8.85 14.25
C SER A 489 16.24 -10.29 13.70
N ILE A 490 16.26 -10.46 12.37
CA ILE A 490 16.45 -11.76 11.71
C ILE A 490 17.53 -11.67 10.62
N ASN A 491 18.45 -12.64 10.66
CA ASN A 491 19.64 -12.80 9.81
C ASN A 491 19.36 -13.51 8.48
N HIS A 492 20.21 -13.20 7.51
CA HIS A 492 20.32 -13.75 6.15
C HIS A 492 20.65 -15.25 6.05
N ALA A 493 20.18 -15.87 4.95
CA ALA A 493 20.92 -16.87 4.19
C ALA A 493 20.48 -16.83 2.70
N MET A 494 21.43 -16.68 1.79
CA MET A 494 21.30 -16.89 0.35
C MET A 494 22.08 -18.16 -0.02
N ASP A 495 21.54 -19.00 -0.90
CA ASP A 495 22.32 -19.61 -1.98
C ASP A 495 21.45 -20.28 -3.06
N GLY A 496 21.86 -20.11 -4.33
CA GLY A 496 21.62 -21.01 -5.47
C GLY A 496 20.30 -20.93 -6.24
N LEU A 497 20.35 -20.53 -7.52
CA LEU A 497 20.17 -21.46 -8.67
C LEU A 497 20.28 -20.73 -10.02
N ASN A 498 21.06 -21.32 -10.92
CA ASN A 498 21.27 -20.94 -12.32
C ASN A 498 20.42 -21.83 -13.24
N GLY A 499 19.85 -21.23 -14.29
CA GLY A 499 19.73 -21.84 -15.64
C GLY A 499 18.35 -22.33 -16.10
N HIS A 500 17.73 -21.61 -17.05
CA HIS A 500 17.47 -22.05 -18.44
C HIS A 500 16.67 -20.96 -19.17
N HIS A 501 17.35 -20.20 -20.03
CA HIS A 501 16.74 -19.35 -21.05
C HIS A 501 16.35 -20.22 -22.24
N ASP A 502 15.14 -20.02 -22.77
CA ASP A 502 14.84 -19.92 -24.22
C ASP A 502 13.32 -19.88 -24.50
N ASP A 503 12.46 -20.06 -23.49
CA ASP A 503 11.00 -19.95 -23.63
C ASP A 503 10.42 -18.60 -23.13
N GLU A 504 11.22 -17.76 -22.46
CA GLU A 504 10.80 -16.54 -21.74
C GLU A 504 10.51 -15.31 -22.65
N GLU A 505 11.03 -15.29 -23.88
CA GLU A 505 10.95 -14.11 -24.76
C GLU A 505 9.59 -13.99 -25.47
N THR A 506 8.89 -15.10 -25.66
CA THR A 506 7.62 -15.16 -26.42
C THR A 506 6.42 -14.69 -25.59
N ASP A 507 6.41 -14.98 -24.29
CA ASP A 507 5.32 -14.59 -23.37
C ASP A 507 5.41 -13.11 -22.91
N LEU A 508 6.63 -12.56 -22.89
CA LEU A 508 6.88 -11.14 -22.57
C LEU A 508 6.39 -10.19 -23.68
N LEU A 509 6.34 -10.67 -24.92
CA LEU A 509 5.79 -9.93 -26.07
C LEU A 509 4.25 -9.89 -26.06
N MET A 510 3.59 -10.97 -25.60
CA MET A 510 2.13 -11.02 -25.46
C MET A 510 1.63 -10.05 -24.39
N LEU A 511 2.33 -9.94 -23.26
CA LEU A 511 2.02 -8.98 -22.19
C LEU A 511 2.27 -7.51 -22.58
N LYS A 512 3.31 -7.23 -23.39
CA LYS A 512 3.57 -5.87 -23.92
C LYS A 512 2.50 -5.38 -24.89
N GLN A 513 1.81 -6.29 -25.60
CA GLN A 513 0.73 -5.93 -26.50
C GLN A 513 -0.57 -5.59 -25.74
N SER A 514 -0.81 -6.23 -24.58
CA SER A 514 -1.97 -5.94 -23.71
C SER A 514 -1.85 -4.65 -22.88
N SER A 515 -0.64 -4.16 -22.57
CA SER A 515 -0.45 -2.93 -21.77
C SER A 515 -0.85 -1.62 -22.46
N THR A 516 -1.20 -1.64 -23.75
CA THR A 516 -1.54 -0.42 -24.51
C THR A 516 -2.98 0.07 -24.33
N ARG A 517 -3.82 -0.63 -23.55
CA ARG A 517 -5.15 -0.14 -23.14
C ARG A 517 -5.51 -0.64 -21.75
N LEU A 518 -5.05 0.08 -20.72
CA LEU A 518 -5.75 0.07 -19.44
C LEU A 518 -7.09 0.78 -19.66
N LEU A 519 -8.13 0.01 -19.96
CA LEU A 519 -9.50 0.49 -19.87
C LEU A 519 -9.77 0.98 -18.44
N PRO A 520 -10.64 1.98 -18.23
CA PRO A 520 -11.09 2.35 -16.88
C PRO A 520 -11.59 1.08 -16.17
N GLY A 521 -11.15 0.87 -14.93
CA GLY A 521 -11.41 -0.37 -14.18
C GLY A 521 -12.86 -0.83 -14.30
N LEU A 522 -13.04 -2.11 -14.63
CA LEU A 522 -14.33 -2.76 -14.90
C LEU A 522 -15.24 -2.90 -13.66
N GLU A 523 -14.86 -2.29 -12.53
CA GLU A 523 -15.62 -2.24 -11.29
C GLU A 523 -16.03 -0.78 -11.04
N LEU A 524 -17.34 -0.50 -11.03
CA LEU A 524 -17.88 0.83 -10.74
C LEU A 524 -17.38 1.34 -9.38
N MET A 525 -16.82 2.55 -9.38
CA MET A 525 -16.28 3.18 -8.18
C MET A 525 -17.40 3.36 -7.13
N PRO A 526 -17.16 3.00 -5.86
CA PRO A 526 -18.06 3.39 -4.79
C PRO A 526 -18.04 4.91 -4.63
N THR A 527 -19.20 5.56 -4.70
CA THR A 527 -19.31 7.01 -4.49
C THR A 527 -19.90 7.29 -3.13
N ILE A 528 -19.36 8.27 -2.41
CA ILE A 528 -19.95 8.69 -1.13
C ILE A 528 -21.21 9.51 -1.43
N ASP A 529 -22.35 9.12 -0.85
CA ASP A 529 -23.56 9.95 -0.87
C ASP A 529 -23.27 11.27 -0.15
N PRO A 530 -23.33 12.42 -0.83
CA PRO A 530 -23.01 13.70 -0.25
C PRO A 530 -23.95 14.12 0.90
N ASN A 531 -25.12 13.49 1.04
CA ASN A 531 -26.08 13.82 2.10
C ASN A 531 -25.97 12.93 3.33
N SER A 532 -25.69 11.64 3.16
CA SER A 532 -25.59 10.69 4.28
C SER A 532 -24.17 10.33 4.68
N GLY A 533 -23.17 10.67 3.86
CA GLY A 533 -21.77 10.27 4.06
C GLY A 533 -21.56 8.75 3.93
N ARG A 534 -22.55 8.00 3.43
CA ARG A 534 -22.47 6.55 3.26
C ARG A 534 -21.98 6.20 1.86
N LEU A 535 -21.23 5.11 1.76
CA LEU A 535 -20.81 4.53 0.49
C LEU A 535 -22.04 4.07 -0.31
N LEU A 536 -22.23 4.59 -1.53
CA LEU A 536 -23.16 4.08 -2.53
C LEU A 536 -22.41 3.11 -3.43
N SER A 537 -22.91 1.87 -3.51
CA SER A 537 -22.28 0.81 -4.29
C SER A 537 -23.29 0.17 -5.25
N GLU A 538 -23.46 0.80 -6.42
CA GLU A 538 -24.12 0.19 -7.58
C GLU A 538 -23.07 -0.69 -8.29
N TRP A 539 -22.82 -1.88 -7.72
CA TRP A 539 -21.98 -2.89 -8.36
C TRP A 539 -22.77 -3.59 -9.48
N THR A 540 -22.07 -3.98 -10.55
CA THR A 540 -22.59 -4.92 -11.56
C THR A 540 -23.07 -6.20 -10.89
N SER A 541 -24.23 -6.68 -11.34
CA SER A 541 -24.89 -7.85 -10.75
C SER A 541 -24.12 -9.14 -11.05
N GLU A 542 -24.35 -10.18 -10.25
CA GLU A 542 -23.78 -11.54 -10.44
C GLU A 542 -24.09 -12.09 -11.85
N GLU A 543 -25.26 -11.73 -12.40
CA GLU A 543 -25.69 -12.05 -13.77
C GLU A 543 -24.86 -11.32 -14.85
N GLU A 544 -24.43 -10.08 -14.60
CA GLU A 544 -23.57 -9.33 -15.54
C GLU A 544 -22.13 -9.84 -15.54
N LEU A 545 -21.61 -10.28 -14.38
CA LEU A 545 -20.30 -10.91 -14.27
C LEU A 545 -20.24 -12.27 -14.99
N GLU A 546 -21.30 -13.09 -14.89
CA GLU A 546 -21.41 -14.35 -15.64
C GLU A 546 -21.52 -14.12 -17.16
N MET A 547 -22.23 -13.09 -17.60
CA MET A 547 -22.29 -12.77 -19.04
C MET A 547 -20.92 -12.35 -19.59
N LEU A 548 -20.15 -11.56 -18.84
CA LEU A 548 -18.83 -11.09 -19.25
C LEU A 548 -17.80 -12.22 -19.28
N TYR A 549 -17.84 -13.14 -18.31
CA TYR A 549 -16.99 -14.35 -18.29
C TYR A 549 -17.25 -15.27 -19.49
N ASN A 550 -18.51 -15.38 -19.91
CA ASN A 550 -18.89 -16.22 -21.05
C ASN A 550 -18.53 -15.59 -22.42
N GLU A 551 -18.44 -14.27 -22.53
CA GLU A 551 -18.00 -13.59 -23.75
C GLU A 551 -16.48 -13.67 -23.99
N GLU A 552 -15.66 -13.73 -22.93
CA GLU A 552 -14.20 -13.90 -23.04
C GLU A 552 -13.80 -15.34 -23.42
N MET A 553 -14.45 -16.35 -22.84
CA MET A 553 -14.21 -17.77 -23.17
C MET A 553 -14.72 -18.17 -24.57
N GLY A 554 -15.69 -17.44 -25.13
CA GLY A 554 -16.27 -17.74 -26.45
C GLY A 554 -15.39 -17.36 -27.65
N LYS A 555 -14.23 -16.71 -27.43
CA LYS A 555 -13.34 -16.22 -28.50
C LYS A 555 -12.06 -17.04 -28.70
N GLU A 556 -11.77 -18.03 -27.86
CA GLU A 556 -10.55 -18.84 -27.98
C GLU A 556 -10.72 -20.18 -28.72
N ASP A 557 -11.94 -20.57 -29.11
CA ASP A 557 -12.20 -21.85 -29.80
C ASP A 557 -12.74 -21.68 -31.23
N SER A 558 -12.05 -20.91 -32.08
CA SER A 558 -12.11 -21.17 -33.53
C SER A 558 -10.89 -20.60 -34.26
N ASP A 559 -9.73 -21.26 -34.17
CA ASP A 559 -8.73 -21.20 -35.23
C ASP A 559 -7.70 -22.33 -35.05
N GLY A 560 -7.89 -23.43 -35.79
CA GLY A 560 -6.83 -24.44 -35.90
C GLY A 560 -7.24 -25.86 -36.32
N GLU A 561 -7.73 -26.06 -37.54
CA GLU A 561 -7.42 -27.31 -38.26
C GLU A 561 -6.93 -26.99 -39.68
N VAL A 562 -5.68 -27.35 -39.94
CA VAL A 562 -5.03 -27.32 -41.25
C VAL A 562 -4.89 -28.76 -41.73
N GLU A 563 -5.47 -29.11 -42.87
CA GLU A 563 -4.96 -30.23 -43.69
C GLU A 563 -4.98 -29.95 -45.20
N LYS A 564 -3.76 -29.78 -45.74
CA LYS A 564 -3.19 -30.28 -47.01
C LYS A 564 -4.11 -30.52 -48.23
N GLY A 565 -3.89 -29.68 -49.26
CA GLY A 565 -3.17 -30.07 -50.49
C GLY A 565 -3.87 -30.89 -51.59
N LEU A 566 -3.74 -30.35 -52.82
CA LEU A 566 -3.76 -30.97 -54.17
C LEU A 566 -5.01 -30.81 -55.06
N SER A 567 -4.75 -30.07 -56.16
CA SER A 567 -5.09 -30.29 -57.57
C SER A 567 -6.52 -30.17 -58.11
N ASP A 568 -6.61 -29.24 -59.07
CA ASP A 568 -7.27 -29.30 -60.39
C ASP A 568 -8.80 -29.19 -60.55
N VAL A 569 -9.13 -28.59 -61.71
CA VAL A 569 -10.37 -28.65 -62.53
C VAL A 569 -11.40 -27.55 -62.19
N GLU A 570 -11.49 -26.47 -63.00
CA GLU A 570 -12.59 -26.18 -63.98
C GLU A 570 -13.99 -26.18 -63.31
N GLU A 571 -14.91 -25.23 -63.46
CA GLU A 571 -15.39 -24.50 -64.63
C GLU A 571 -16.56 -23.61 -64.17
N TYR A 572 -16.75 -22.45 -64.82
CA TYR A 572 -18.03 -21.88 -65.26
C TYR A 572 -19.05 -21.08 -64.38
N TRP A 573 -19.39 -19.93 -64.99
CA TRP A 573 -20.66 -19.14 -65.07
C TRP A 573 -21.11 -18.28 -63.87
N GLU A 574 -21.05 -16.94 -63.99
CA GLU A 574 -22.11 -16.01 -64.47
C GLU A 574 -23.27 -15.88 -63.47
N THR A 575 -23.56 -14.74 -62.84
CA THR A 575 -24.12 -13.48 -63.40
C THR A 575 -24.27 -12.48 -62.22
N SER A 576 -23.92 -11.18 -62.32
CA SER A 576 -24.81 -10.03 -62.66
C SER A 576 -26.20 -10.11 -62.01
N ASP A 577 -26.83 -9.08 -61.43
CA ASP A 577 -26.73 -7.62 -61.42
C ASP A 577 -27.57 -7.16 -60.19
N ASN A 578 -27.20 -6.11 -59.46
CA ASN A 578 -27.81 -4.78 -59.59
C ASN A 578 -29.35 -4.75 -59.53
N GLU A 579 -29.92 -4.24 -58.42
CA GLU A 579 -31.09 -3.35 -58.51
C GLU A 579 -31.31 -2.51 -57.26
N LYS A 580 -31.80 -1.29 -57.50
CA LYS A 580 -32.02 -0.17 -56.59
C LYS A 580 -33.30 -0.35 -55.76
N GLY A 581 -33.30 0.27 -54.58
CA GLY A 581 -34.48 0.67 -53.80
C GLY A 581 -34.06 1.71 -52.79
#